data_AF-A0A1E7I5T7-F1
#
_entry.id   AF-A0A1E7I5T7-F1
#
_cell.length_a   1.000
_cell.length_b   1.000
_cell.length_c   1.000
_cell.angle_alpha   90.00
_cell.angle_beta   90.00
_cell.angle_gamma   90.00
#
_symmetry.space_group_name_H-M   'P 1'
#
loop_
_entity.id
_entity.type
_entity.pdbx_description
1 polymer ?
#
loop_
_entity_poly.entity_id
_entity_poly.type
_entity_poly.pdbx_seq_one_letter_code
_entity_poly.pdbx_strand_id
1 'polypeptide(L)'
;MKKIILLAFCCHLAAIIYAIHFAGYRVNFTDSMPHGIYQIIPSKPVKGDLVTFSLREDNPYFQISLDRKYLGHYGKRPLLKTLAGTTGDKVEVTLEGININGFLLPSSLLKNHDKHGRNLPSLLTSNLIPQGKALVMSTHTEGSFDSRYFGLVDAKEMQRVIPVLTFNLEDRTITESKNTCPKCGTHLTQLSQSNGSNSMWICSSYPACHYWISNPEESSASSIEGNLTTQKIEETKPKQKLYRITDSNGLCLEVRPTGSKLWRFRYRFNGKEKMIGLGSFPATSLNDARNKRDEHRKTLEKEIDPSRQRQEQRSSIKEAQEQSHLVGKIDSLIRQLRKSKKALTSTS
;
A
#
# COMPACT_ATOMS: atom_id res chain seq x y z
N MET A 1 -10.58 -30.88 46.82
CA MET A 1 -11.51 -30.81 45.66
C MET A 1 -11.55 -29.41 45.02
N LYS A 2 -11.96 -28.33 45.72
CA LYS A 2 -12.03 -26.97 45.14
C LYS A 2 -10.71 -26.48 44.47
N LYS A 3 -9.55 -26.74 45.09
CA LYS A 3 -8.23 -26.40 44.52
C LYS A 3 -7.87 -27.18 43.24
N ILE A 4 -8.29 -28.44 43.15
CA ILE A 4 -8.05 -29.31 41.99
C ILE A 4 -8.94 -28.86 40.82
N ILE A 5 -10.20 -28.53 41.09
CA ILE A 5 -11.14 -27.99 40.10
C ILE A 5 -10.66 -26.64 39.58
N LEU A 6 -10.21 -25.74 40.46
CA LEU A 6 -9.65 -24.44 40.06
C LEU A 6 -8.39 -24.61 39.20
N LEU A 7 -7.49 -25.52 39.58
CA LEU A 7 -6.28 -25.80 38.80
C LEU A 7 -6.62 -26.34 37.40
N ALA A 8 -7.54 -27.31 37.32
CA ALA A 8 -8.00 -27.87 36.05
C ALA A 8 -8.64 -26.79 35.16
N PHE A 9 -9.44 -25.89 35.74
CA PHE A 9 -10.01 -24.75 35.03
C PHE A 9 -8.93 -23.81 34.47
N CYS A 10 -7.93 -23.43 35.28
CA CYS A 10 -6.83 -22.58 34.83
C CYS A 10 -6.00 -23.24 33.71
N CYS A 11 -5.71 -24.54 33.81
CA CYS A 11 -5.02 -25.29 32.76
C CYS A 11 -5.82 -25.32 31.46
N HIS A 12 -7.14 -25.54 31.55
CA HIS A 12 -8.03 -25.55 30.39
C HIS A 12 -8.09 -24.17 29.71
N LEU A 13 -8.22 -23.10 30.50
CA LEU A 13 -8.22 -21.73 29.99
C LEU A 13 -6.88 -21.39 29.30
N ALA A 14 -5.74 -21.77 29.90
CA ALA A 14 -4.44 -21.57 29.29
C ALA A 14 -4.29 -22.34 27.96
N ALA A 15 -4.79 -23.58 27.89
CA ALA A 15 -4.80 -24.37 26.66
C ALA A 15 -5.66 -23.73 25.56
N ILE A 16 -6.84 -23.18 25.91
CA ILE A 16 -7.70 -22.45 24.97
C ILE A 16 -6.97 -21.20 24.44
N ILE A 17 -6.36 -20.40 25.32
CA ILE A 17 -5.61 -19.20 24.92
C ILE A 17 -4.46 -19.57 23.99
N TYR A 18 -3.72 -20.64 24.32
CA TYR A 18 -2.66 -21.16 23.47
C TYR A 18 -3.18 -21.60 22.09
N ALA A 19 -4.29 -22.36 22.05
CA ALA A 19 -4.91 -22.81 20.80
C ALA A 19 -5.38 -21.64 19.92
N ILE A 20 -6.00 -20.61 20.51
CA ILE A 20 -6.40 -19.38 19.82
C ILE A 20 -5.18 -18.67 19.22
N HIS A 21 -4.11 -18.53 20.01
CA HIS A 21 -2.87 -17.90 19.54
C HIS A 21 -2.19 -18.72 18.44
N PHE A 22 -2.18 -20.06 18.57
CA PHE A 22 -1.64 -20.99 17.57
C PHE A 22 -2.44 -20.95 16.26
N ALA A 23 -3.77 -20.78 16.34
CA ALA A 23 -4.65 -20.54 15.19
C ALA A 23 -4.48 -19.14 14.55
N GLY A 24 -3.52 -18.35 15.01
CA GLY A 24 -3.15 -17.06 14.42
C GLY A 24 -3.94 -15.86 14.96
N TYR A 25 -4.84 -16.05 15.93
CA TYR A 25 -5.61 -14.94 16.48
C TYR A 25 -4.78 -14.08 17.43
N ARG A 26 -5.00 -12.76 17.36
CA ARG A 26 -4.35 -11.74 18.18
C ARG A 26 -5.41 -10.77 18.67
N VAL A 27 -5.17 -10.16 19.83
CA VAL A 27 -6.07 -9.15 20.40
C VAL A 27 -5.32 -7.83 20.52
N ASN A 28 -5.90 -6.75 20.00
CA ASN A 28 -5.40 -5.40 20.15
C ASN A 28 -6.25 -4.62 21.16
N PHE A 29 -5.57 -4.00 22.11
CA PHE A 29 -6.14 -3.12 23.14
C PHE A 29 -5.37 -1.79 23.20
N THR A 30 -4.79 -1.37 22.07
CA THR A 30 -4.09 -0.09 21.97
C THR A 30 -4.80 0.78 20.95
N ASP A 31 -4.90 2.08 21.24
CA ASP A 31 -5.53 3.06 20.38
C ASP A 31 -4.80 3.26 19.03
N SER A 32 -3.64 2.62 18.84
CA SER A 32 -2.91 2.66 17.56
C SER A 32 -3.70 2.09 16.40
N MET A 33 -4.57 1.12 16.66
CA MET A 33 -5.43 0.40 15.73
C MET A 33 -6.77 0.15 16.43
N PRO A 34 -7.87 -0.15 15.71
CA PRO A 34 -9.14 -0.48 16.35
C PRO A 34 -8.97 -1.59 17.40
N HIS A 35 -9.64 -1.46 18.55
CA HIS A 35 -9.62 -2.51 19.55
C HIS A 35 -10.35 -3.73 19.02
N GLY A 36 -9.89 -4.94 19.31
CA GLY A 36 -10.57 -6.13 18.82
C GLY A 36 -9.69 -7.33 18.55
N ILE A 37 -10.30 -8.29 17.86
CA ILE A 37 -9.74 -9.57 17.46
C ILE A 37 -9.29 -9.49 16.00
N TYR A 38 -8.08 -9.96 15.78
CA TYR A 38 -7.40 -9.99 14.49
C TYR A 38 -6.88 -11.40 14.23
N GLN A 39 -6.64 -11.73 12.97
CA GLN A 39 -6.07 -13.02 12.59
C GLN A 39 -4.87 -12.84 11.65
N ILE A 40 -3.76 -13.48 11.98
CA ILE A 40 -2.61 -13.61 11.09
C ILE A 40 -2.97 -14.57 9.97
N ILE A 41 -2.73 -14.18 8.73
CA ILE A 41 -3.00 -15.00 7.55
C ILE A 41 -1.72 -15.31 6.77
N PRO A 42 -1.57 -16.52 6.19
CA PRO A 42 -0.36 -16.96 5.52
C PRO A 42 -0.27 -16.38 4.10
N SER A 43 -0.09 -15.07 4.02
CA SER A 43 0.16 -14.38 2.75
C SER A 43 1.15 -13.23 2.95
N LYS A 44 1.89 -12.92 1.90
CA LYS A 44 2.87 -11.82 1.92
C LYS A 44 2.11 -10.49 2.03
N PRO A 45 2.47 -9.63 3.00
CA PRO A 45 1.88 -8.30 3.08
C PRO A 45 2.12 -7.47 1.82
N VAL A 46 1.10 -6.72 1.41
CA VAL A 46 1.19 -5.67 0.39
C VAL A 46 0.77 -4.33 0.98
N LYS A 47 1.10 -3.23 0.30
CA LYS A 47 0.75 -1.88 0.74
C LYS A 47 -0.76 -1.78 1.02
N GLY A 48 -1.11 -1.25 2.18
CA GLY A 48 -2.48 -1.12 2.67
C GLY A 48 -2.94 -2.25 3.58
N ASP A 49 -2.23 -3.38 3.62
CA ASP A 49 -2.54 -4.43 4.58
C ASP A 49 -2.23 -3.99 6.02
N LEU A 50 -2.97 -4.56 6.98
CA LEU A 50 -2.52 -4.59 8.36
C LEU A 50 -1.39 -5.62 8.49
N VAL A 51 -0.38 -5.25 9.25
CA VAL A 51 0.79 -6.08 9.53
C VAL A 51 1.07 -6.13 11.01
N THR A 52 1.52 -7.29 11.46
CA THR A 52 2.10 -7.46 12.79
C THR A 52 3.57 -7.81 12.69
N PHE A 53 4.38 -7.22 13.58
CA PHE A 53 5.83 -7.39 13.62
C PHE A 53 6.35 -7.02 15.01
N SER A 54 7.55 -7.50 15.35
CA SER A 54 8.24 -7.08 16.58
C SER A 54 9.28 -6.00 16.25
N LEU A 55 9.36 -4.96 17.08
CA LEU A 55 10.44 -3.99 16.95
C LEU A 55 11.75 -4.69 17.34
N ARG A 56 12.76 -4.58 16.48
CA ARG A 56 14.05 -5.25 16.70
C ARG A 56 14.84 -4.57 17.82
N GLU A 57 15.63 -5.35 18.55
CA GLU A 57 16.47 -4.88 19.65
C GLU A 57 17.55 -3.88 19.19
N ASP A 58 18.00 -4.00 17.94
CA ASP A 58 18.97 -3.09 17.31
C ASP A 58 18.34 -1.78 16.81
N ASN A 59 17.02 -1.62 16.91
CA ASN A 59 16.38 -0.34 16.60
C ASN A 59 16.75 0.68 17.68
N PRO A 60 17.18 1.92 17.33
CA PRO A 60 17.57 2.93 18.32
C PRO A 60 16.47 3.31 19.32
N TYR A 61 15.21 2.99 19.02
CA TYR A 61 14.05 3.28 19.87
C TYR A 61 13.56 2.06 20.62
N PHE A 62 14.23 0.92 20.51
CA PHE A 62 13.84 -0.27 21.24
C PHE A 62 13.81 -0.02 22.76
N GLN A 63 14.89 0.56 23.29
CA GLN A 63 15.01 0.81 24.74
C GLN A 63 13.95 1.79 25.25
N ILE A 64 13.75 2.92 24.58
CA ILE A 64 12.72 3.89 24.98
C ILE A 64 11.31 3.28 24.87
N SER A 65 11.09 2.41 23.89
CA SER A 65 9.81 1.70 23.71
C SER A 65 9.58 0.67 24.82
N LEU A 66 10.64 0.03 25.31
CA LEU A 66 10.60 -0.87 26.45
C LEU A 66 10.32 -0.11 27.75
N ASP A 67 11.10 0.94 28.03
CA ASP A 67 11.00 1.76 29.25
C ASP A 67 9.61 2.41 29.37
N ARG A 68 9.05 2.84 28.23
CA ARG A 68 7.71 3.44 28.16
C ARG A 68 6.58 2.41 28.01
N LYS A 69 6.91 1.12 28.05
CA LYS A 69 5.98 -0.03 27.95
C LYS A 69 5.15 -0.08 26.65
N TYR A 70 5.64 0.52 25.57
CA TYR A 70 5.02 0.45 24.24
C TYR A 70 5.06 -0.96 23.67
N LEU A 71 6.11 -1.72 24.00
CA LEU A 71 6.26 -3.13 23.63
C LEU A 71 5.71 -4.09 24.69
N GLY A 72 4.80 -3.60 25.55
CA GLY A 72 4.29 -4.34 26.71
C GLY A 72 5.31 -4.47 27.83
N HIS A 73 4.95 -5.19 28.90
CA HIS A 73 5.78 -5.31 30.11
C HIS A 73 7.09 -6.07 29.90
N TYR A 74 7.18 -6.92 28.87
CA TYR A 74 8.33 -7.80 28.63
C TYR A 74 9.05 -7.54 27.31
N GLY A 75 8.74 -6.44 26.60
CA GLY A 75 9.39 -6.09 25.33
C GLY A 75 9.03 -6.98 24.13
N LYS A 76 8.21 -8.01 24.33
CA LYS A 76 7.87 -9.02 23.31
C LYS A 76 6.50 -8.80 22.66
N ARG A 77 5.82 -7.68 22.95
CA ARG A 77 4.51 -7.43 22.35
C ARG A 77 4.71 -7.05 20.88
N PRO A 78 4.17 -7.82 19.93
CA PRO A 78 4.21 -7.40 18.54
C PRO A 78 3.32 -6.18 18.34
N LEU A 79 3.77 -5.27 17.49
CA LEU A 79 3.02 -4.10 17.06
C LEU A 79 2.03 -4.50 15.95
N LEU A 80 0.94 -3.76 15.82
CA LEU A 80 -0.04 -3.88 14.75
C LEU A 80 -0.18 -2.52 14.08
N LYS A 81 0.07 -2.44 12.76
CA LYS A 81 0.08 -1.19 11.98
C LYS A 81 -0.38 -1.44 10.54
N THR A 82 -0.64 -0.37 9.80
CA THR A 82 -0.86 -0.42 8.36
C THR A 82 0.48 -0.37 7.63
N LEU A 83 0.69 -1.23 6.62
CA LEU A 83 1.83 -1.15 5.71
C LEU A 83 1.63 0.00 4.71
N ALA A 84 2.19 1.17 5.02
CA ALA A 84 1.96 2.40 4.26
C ALA A 84 2.88 2.55 3.05
N GLY A 85 4.14 2.13 3.18
CA GLY A 85 5.15 2.26 2.14
C GLY A 85 6.08 1.06 2.05
N THR A 86 6.56 0.79 0.85
CA THR A 86 7.47 -0.31 0.50
C THR A 86 8.65 0.21 -0.32
N THR A 87 9.66 -0.65 -0.55
CA THR A 87 10.85 -0.32 -1.34
C THR A 87 10.54 0.49 -2.60
N GLY A 88 11.26 1.60 -2.78
CA GLY A 88 11.14 2.51 -3.92
C GLY A 88 10.10 3.62 -3.77
N ASP A 89 9.23 3.57 -2.76
CA ASP A 89 8.36 4.71 -2.46
C ASP A 89 9.16 5.90 -1.93
N LYS A 90 8.85 7.09 -2.42
CA LYS A 90 9.38 8.36 -1.90
C LYS A 90 8.59 8.78 -0.67
N VAL A 91 9.25 8.85 0.47
CA VAL A 91 8.69 9.39 1.71
C VAL A 91 9.18 10.82 1.88
N GLU A 92 8.27 11.74 2.18
CA GLU A 92 8.61 13.10 2.56
C GLU A 92 7.95 13.44 3.90
N VAL A 93 8.74 13.87 4.86
CA VAL A 93 8.29 14.36 6.16
C VAL A 93 8.07 15.87 6.04
N THR A 94 6.85 16.34 6.27
CA THR A 94 6.46 17.75 6.18
C THR A 94 5.82 18.22 7.48
N LEU A 95 5.53 19.52 7.57
CA LEU A 95 4.79 20.10 8.70
C LEU A 95 3.33 19.66 8.75
N GLU A 96 2.77 19.18 7.63
CA GLU A 96 1.39 18.70 7.53
C GLU A 96 1.28 17.19 7.82
N GLY A 97 2.40 16.46 7.80
CA GLY A 97 2.45 15.03 8.08
C GLY A 97 3.45 14.29 7.20
N ILE A 98 3.14 13.04 6.86
CA ILE A 98 3.97 12.18 6.02
C ILE A 98 3.36 12.08 4.63
N ASN A 99 4.12 12.43 3.60
CA ASN A 99 3.75 12.18 2.21
C ASN A 99 4.40 10.88 1.71
N ILE A 100 3.67 10.10 0.90
CA ILE A 100 4.21 9.00 0.10
C ILE A 100 3.94 9.28 -1.37
N ASN A 101 5.00 9.37 -2.16
CA ASN A 101 4.94 9.66 -3.61
C ASN A 101 4.16 10.94 -3.93
N GLY A 102 4.28 11.96 -3.08
CA GLY A 102 3.57 13.25 -3.23
C GLY A 102 2.16 13.29 -2.65
N PHE A 103 1.74 12.26 -1.91
CA PHE A 103 0.40 12.19 -1.32
C PHE A 103 0.45 12.12 0.20
N LEU A 104 -0.26 13.04 0.85
CA LEU A 104 -0.34 13.12 2.31
C LEU A 104 -1.09 11.93 2.90
N LEU A 105 -0.45 11.22 3.81
CA LEU A 105 -1.08 10.15 4.58
C LEU A 105 -2.02 10.77 5.63
N PRO A 106 -3.24 10.23 5.82
CA PRO A 106 -4.17 10.72 6.84
C PRO A 106 -3.64 10.41 8.25
N SER A 107 -3.98 11.28 9.21
CA SER A 107 -3.59 11.15 10.63
C SER A 107 -2.09 10.96 10.87
N SER A 108 -1.27 11.50 9.96
CA SER A 108 0.18 11.30 9.92
C SER A 108 0.98 12.46 10.50
N LEU A 109 0.31 13.49 11.04
CA LEU A 109 0.96 14.62 11.69
C LEU A 109 1.92 14.12 12.79
N LEU A 110 3.13 14.68 12.83
CA LEU A 110 4.11 14.34 13.85
C LEU A 110 3.74 15.03 15.16
N LYS A 111 3.82 14.29 16.26
CA LYS A 111 3.68 14.86 17.61
C LYS A 111 5.03 14.92 18.27
N ASN A 112 5.31 16.05 18.90
CA ASN A 112 6.56 16.24 19.65
C ASN A 112 6.48 15.59 21.05
N HIS A 113 5.29 15.19 21.50
CA HIS A 113 5.06 14.58 22.81
C HIS A 113 4.06 13.43 22.73
N ASP A 114 4.21 12.44 23.60
CA ASP A 114 3.23 11.37 23.78
C ASP A 114 2.07 11.80 24.69
N LYS A 115 1.10 10.89 24.91
CA LYS A 115 -0.08 11.14 25.75
C LYS A 115 0.23 11.46 27.22
N HIS A 116 1.46 11.19 27.67
CA HIS A 116 1.94 11.50 29.01
C HIS A 116 2.84 12.75 29.02
N GLY A 117 2.89 13.51 27.92
CA GLY A 117 3.67 14.73 27.80
C GLY A 117 5.17 14.50 27.60
N ARG A 118 5.63 13.27 27.38
CA ARG A 118 7.06 12.97 27.23
C ARG A 118 7.49 13.18 25.79
N ASN A 119 8.67 13.78 25.58
CA ASN A 119 9.22 14.05 24.25
C ASN A 119 9.23 12.79 23.36
N LEU A 120 8.83 12.95 22.11
CA LEU A 120 8.87 11.94 21.05
C LEU A 120 9.90 12.37 20.00
N PRO A 121 11.07 11.72 19.94
CA PRO A 121 12.04 12.02 18.89
C PRO A 121 11.63 11.31 17.58
N SER A 122 12.01 11.85 16.42
CA SER A 122 11.68 11.28 15.09
C SER A 122 12.93 10.79 14.36
N LEU A 123 12.96 9.51 13.95
CA LEU A 123 13.99 8.96 13.05
C LEU A 123 13.64 9.02 11.58
N LEU A 124 12.37 9.25 11.25
CA LEU A 124 11.95 9.20 9.86
C LEU A 124 12.50 10.41 9.12
N THR A 125 13.23 10.16 8.05
CA THR A 125 13.78 11.19 7.16
C THR A 125 13.17 11.07 5.77
N SER A 126 13.11 12.19 5.07
CA SER A 126 12.62 12.24 3.69
C SER A 126 13.60 11.53 2.75
N ASN A 127 13.21 10.37 2.22
CA ASN A 127 14.02 9.58 1.29
C ASN A 127 13.18 8.52 0.56
N LEU A 128 13.78 7.81 -0.40
CA LEU A 128 13.25 6.56 -0.93
C LEU A 128 13.35 5.45 0.13
N ILE A 129 12.32 4.62 0.23
CA ILE A 129 12.37 3.42 1.09
C ILE A 129 13.37 2.43 0.50
N PRO A 130 14.43 2.03 1.25
CA PRO A 130 15.43 1.09 0.76
C PRO A 130 14.88 -0.32 0.50
N GLN A 131 15.69 -1.15 -0.15
CA GLN A 131 15.36 -2.56 -0.35
C GLN A 131 15.21 -3.28 0.99
N GLY A 132 14.14 -4.07 1.12
CA GLY A 132 13.88 -4.87 2.33
C GLY A 132 13.35 -4.08 3.52
N LYS A 133 13.18 -2.76 3.39
CA LYS A 133 12.58 -1.89 4.40
C LYS A 133 11.13 -1.55 4.03
N ALA A 134 10.37 -1.15 5.03
CA ALA A 134 8.98 -0.74 4.88
C ALA A 134 8.63 0.36 5.89
N LEU A 135 7.67 1.20 5.50
CA LEU A 135 7.06 2.22 6.33
C LEU A 135 5.74 1.67 6.87
N VAL A 136 5.62 1.55 8.19
CA VAL A 136 4.42 1.07 8.88
C VAL A 136 3.86 2.15 9.79
N MET A 137 2.58 2.46 9.67
CA MET A 137 1.99 3.62 10.32
C MET A 137 0.54 3.35 10.71
N SER A 138 0.01 4.09 11.68
CA SER A 138 -1.43 4.23 11.82
C SER A 138 -1.96 5.30 10.89
N THR A 139 -3.00 4.96 10.13
CA THR A 139 -3.83 5.90 9.36
C THR A 139 -5.11 6.28 10.09
N HIS A 140 -5.26 5.87 11.35
CA HIS A 140 -6.47 6.09 12.17
C HIS A 140 -6.25 7.11 13.29
N THR A 141 -5.00 7.28 13.75
CA THR A 141 -4.71 8.20 14.84
C THR A 141 -3.30 8.79 14.74
N GLU A 142 -3.20 10.07 15.05
CA GLU A 142 -1.91 10.75 15.18
C GLU A 142 -1.19 10.37 16.49
N GLY A 143 -1.91 9.82 17.47
CA GLY A 143 -1.33 9.39 18.75
C GLY A 143 -0.59 8.05 18.68
N SER A 144 -0.57 7.39 17.52
CA SER A 144 0.08 6.10 17.33
C SER A 144 1.61 6.24 17.35
N PHE A 145 2.27 5.46 18.21
CA PHE A 145 3.71 5.26 18.13
C PHE A 145 4.04 4.28 17.00
N ASP A 146 4.55 4.79 15.87
CA ASP A 146 4.81 4.07 14.63
C ASP A 146 6.07 4.57 13.89
N SER A 147 6.22 4.28 12.59
CA SER A 147 7.45 4.61 11.82
C SER A 147 7.78 6.08 11.77
N ARG A 148 6.83 6.99 12.09
CA ARG A 148 7.15 8.40 12.31
C ARG A 148 8.26 8.58 13.34
N TYR A 149 8.26 7.74 14.37
CA TYR A 149 9.18 7.85 15.50
C TYR A 149 10.33 6.84 15.39
N PHE A 150 10.01 5.55 15.28
CA PHE A 150 11.02 4.48 15.27
C PHE A 150 11.61 4.18 13.87
N GLY A 151 11.23 4.96 12.85
CA GLY A 151 11.74 4.85 11.49
C GLY A 151 11.24 3.62 10.73
N LEU A 152 11.94 3.30 9.64
CA LEU A 152 11.60 2.16 8.78
C LEU A 152 11.93 0.83 9.47
N VAL A 153 11.14 -0.20 9.14
CA VAL A 153 11.23 -1.54 9.73
C VAL A 153 11.51 -2.59 8.64
N ASP A 154 12.00 -3.75 9.05
CA ASP A 154 12.32 -4.84 8.12
C ASP A 154 11.05 -5.51 7.58
N ALA A 155 10.87 -5.47 6.26
CA ALA A 155 9.70 -6.02 5.59
C ALA A 155 9.58 -7.55 5.74
N LYS A 156 10.71 -8.25 5.95
CA LYS A 156 10.74 -9.71 6.12
C LYS A 156 10.17 -10.21 7.45
N GLU A 157 10.13 -9.36 8.47
CA GLU A 157 9.65 -9.71 9.82
C GLU A 157 8.13 -9.49 9.96
N MET A 158 7.47 -9.03 8.90
CA MET A 158 6.05 -8.69 8.92
C MET A 158 5.18 -9.88 8.54
N GLN A 159 4.12 -10.07 9.31
CA GLN A 159 3.05 -11.01 8.98
C GLN A 159 1.79 -10.23 8.68
N ARG A 160 1.07 -10.65 7.64
CA ARG A 160 -0.20 -10.02 7.26
C ARG A 160 -1.28 -10.37 8.26
N VAL A 161 -2.11 -9.40 8.59
CA VAL A 161 -3.20 -9.51 9.56
C VAL A 161 -4.50 -9.02 8.92
N ILE A 162 -5.62 -9.65 9.27
CA ILE A 162 -6.96 -9.17 8.95
C ILE A 162 -7.75 -8.90 10.24
N PRO A 163 -8.62 -7.88 10.27
CA PRO A 163 -9.57 -7.73 11.35
C PRO A 163 -10.61 -8.86 11.28
N VAL A 164 -10.93 -9.45 12.43
CA VAL A 164 -12.01 -10.45 12.57
C VAL A 164 -13.21 -9.79 13.21
N LEU A 165 -12.97 -9.01 14.27
CA LEU A 165 -14.01 -8.31 15.02
C LEU A 165 -13.40 -7.11 15.74
N THR A 166 -13.87 -5.89 15.48
CA THR A 166 -13.29 -4.67 16.06
C THR A 166 -14.34 -3.76 16.67
N PHE A 167 -13.98 -3.05 17.73
CA PHE A 167 -14.81 -2.16 18.54
C PHE A 167 -14.00 -0.87 18.83
N ASN A 168 -14.68 0.25 19.12
CA ASN A 168 -14.13 1.63 19.07
C ASN A 168 -13.75 2.11 17.67
N LEU A 169 -14.77 2.29 16.84
CA LEU A 169 -14.79 3.34 15.82
C LEU A 169 -15.27 4.64 16.47
N GLU A 170 -14.62 5.14 17.53
CA GLU A 170 -14.96 6.46 18.08
C GLU A 170 -14.69 7.52 17.00
N ASP A 171 -15.75 7.86 16.28
CA ASP A 171 -16.31 9.22 16.24
C ASP A 171 -15.28 10.33 16.46
N ARG A 172 -14.45 10.55 15.45
CA ARG A 172 -13.93 11.88 15.16
C ARG A 172 -14.47 12.29 13.80
N THR A 173 -15.68 12.84 13.84
CA THR A 173 -16.36 13.52 12.72
C THR A 173 -16.19 12.78 11.40
N ILE A 174 -16.57 11.50 11.38
CA ILE A 174 -17.07 10.93 10.14
C ILE A 174 -18.51 11.41 10.07
N THR A 175 -18.74 12.61 9.52
CA THR A 175 -19.94 12.73 8.70
C THR A 175 -19.76 11.63 7.67
N GLU A 176 -20.48 10.52 7.83
CA GLU A 176 -20.54 9.48 6.81
C GLU A 176 -20.96 10.21 5.54
N SER A 177 -19.98 10.50 4.71
CA SER A 177 -20.27 10.95 3.38
C SER A 177 -21.06 9.81 2.75
N LYS A 178 -22.28 10.10 2.29
CA LYS A 178 -23.03 9.20 1.40
C LYS A 178 -22.20 8.77 0.19
N ASN A 179 -21.09 9.47 -0.09
CA ASN A 179 -20.21 9.21 -1.20
C ASN A 179 -19.29 8.03 -0.89
N THR A 180 -19.45 7.00 -1.70
CA THR A 180 -18.54 5.87 -1.81
C THR A 180 -17.34 6.28 -2.66
N CYS A 181 -16.18 5.73 -2.33
CA CYS A 181 -15.00 5.90 -3.12
C CYS A 181 -15.16 5.14 -4.45
N PRO A 182 -15.00 5.81 -5.60
CA PRO A 182 -15.17 5.19 -6.92
C PRO A 182 -14.03 4.23 -7.29
N LYS A 183 -12.95 4.16 -6.49
CA LYS A 183 -11.83 3.24 -6.69
C LYS A 183 -11.98 1.93 -5.93
N CYS A 184 -12.45 1.98 -4.67
CA CYS A 184 -12.50 0.83 -3.75
C CYS A 184 -13.93 0.38 -3.42
N GLY A 185 -14.95 1.21 -3.65
CA GLY A 185 -16.32 1.00 -3.19
C GLY A 185 -16.54 1.31 -1.69
N THR A 186 -15.48 1.45 -0.90
CA THR A 186 -15.51 1.84 0.52
C THR A 186 -15.88 3.30 0.72
N HIS A 187 -16.04 3.78 1.96
CA HIS A 187 -16.45 5.18 2.23
C HIS A 187 -15.33 6.19 2.03
N LEU A 188 -15.69 7.44 1.70
CA LEU A 188 -14.78 8.58 1.79
C LEU A 188 -14.82 9.19 3.20
N THR A 189 -13.66 9.56 3.72
CA THR A 189 -13.48 10.20 5.03
C THR A 189 -12.97 11.63 4.83
N GLN A 190 -13.63 12.61 5.44
CA GLN A 190 -13.21 14.01 5.40
C GLN A 190 -12.00 14.22 6.34
N LEU A 191 -10.94 14.81 5.81
CA LEU A 191 -9.81 15.34 6.56
C LEU A 191 -10.16 16.78 6.92
N SER A 192 -10.55 17.00 8.17
CA SER A 192 -10.69 18.35 8.71
C SER A 192 -9.31 18.91 9.01
N GLN A 193 -8.95 20.01 8.33
CA GLN A 193 -7.82 20.84 8.74
C GLN A 193 -8.28 21.78 9.85
N SER A 194 -7.44 21.99 10.87
CA SER A 194 -7.73 22.91 11.99
C SER A 194 -7.99 24.36 11.57
N ASN A 195 -7.69 24.71 10.30
CA ASN A 195 -7.87 26.04 9.74
C ASN A 195 -8.80 26.02 8.51
N GLY A 196 -10.04 25.56 8.69
CA GLY A 196 -11.26 26.11 8.08
C GLY A 196 -11.43 26.36 6.56
N SER A 197 -10.48 26.08 5.64
CA SER A 197 -10.64 26.52 4.24
C SER A 197 -10.38 25.49 3.14
N ASN A 198 -10.08 24.22 3.44
CA ASN A 198 -10.08 23.17 2.42
C ASN A 198 -10.24 21.79 3.05
N SER A 199 -11.47 21.27 3.12
CA SER A 199 -11.70 19.90 3.54
C SER A 199 -11.35 18.94 2.39
N MET A 200 -10.39 18.05 2.58
CA MET A 200 -10.05 17.01 1.60
C MET A 200 -10.67 15.68 2.02
N TRP A 201 -11.20 14.89 1.10
CA TRP A 201 -11.80 13.58 1.37
C TRP A 201 -10.91 12.46 0.83
N ILE A 202 -10.71 11.37 1.57
CA ILE A 202 -9.83 10.25 1.21
C ILE A 202 -10.57 8.91 1.32
N CYS A 203 -10.28 7.89 0.46
CA CYS A 203 -10.85 6.53 0.66
C CYS A 203 -10.44 6.04 2.04
N SER A 204 -11.41 5.60 2.83
CA SER A 204 -11.19 4.97 4.14
C SER A 204 -10.29 3.74 4.07
N SER A 205 -10.18 3.09 2.90
CA SER A 205 -9.22 2.00 2.65
C SER A 205 -7.82 2.50 2.26
N TYR A 206 -7.54 3.80 2.31
CA TYR A 206 -6.18 4.30 2.14
C TYR A 206 -5.25 3.74 3.23
N PRO A 207 -4.04 3.24 2.90
CA PRO A 207 -3.34 3.37 1.63
C PRO A 207 -3.57 2.21 0.65
N ALA A 208 -4.37 1.18 0.99
CA ALA A 208 -4.75 0.11 0.06
C ALA A 208 -5.49 0.66 -1.16
N CYS A 209 -6.30 1.70 -0.95
CA CYS A 209 -6.94 2.46 -2.00
C CYS A 209 -6.43 3.90 -1.99
N HIS A 210 -5.52 4.18 -2.92
CA HIS A 210 -5.01 5.52 -3.16
C HIS A 210 -6.06 6.36 -3.93
N TYR A 211 -7.04 6.93 -3.24
CA TYR A 211 -8.07 7.82 -3.81
C TYR A 211 -8.39 8.95 -2.83
N TRP A 212 -8.49 10.18 -3.33
CA TRP A 212 -8.93 11.36 -2.58
C TRP A 212 -9.62 12.37 -3.51
N ILE A 213 -10.41 13.29 -2.94
CA ILE A 213 -11.16 14.33 -3.65
C ILE A 213 -11.38 15.54 -2.75
N SER A 214 -11.42 16.77 -3.28
CA SER A 214 -11.68 17.98 -2.49
C SER A 214 -13.16 18.13 -2.08
N ASN A 215 -14.10 17.78 -2.95
CA ASN A 215 -15.53 17.87 -2.66
C ASN A 215 -16.29 16.68 -3.29
N PRO A 216 -16.80 15.74 -2.48
CA PRO A 216 -17.43 14.54 -2.99
C PRO A 216 -18.88 14.79 -3.43
N GLU A 217 -19.53 15.87 -2.99
CA GLU A 217 -20.85 16.27 -3.49
C GLU A 217 -20.76 16.88 -4.91
N GLU A 218 -19.72 17.67 -5.19
CA GLU A 218 -19.41 18.11 -6.57
C GLU A 218 -19.07 16.93 -7.49
N SER A 219 -18.58 15.80 -6.96
CA SER A 219 -18.33 14.59 -7.76
C SER A 219 -19.61 13.87 -8.22
N SER A 220 -20.71 14.03 -7.46
CA SER A 220 -22.02 13.48 -7.83
C SER A 220 -22.69 14.28 -8.95
N ALA A 221 -22.31 15.54 -9.16
CA ALA A 221 -22.85 16.42 -10.19
C ALA A 221 -21.84 16.84 -11.27
N SER A 222 -20.53 16.58 -11.12
CA SER A 222 -19.49 17.11 -12.01
C SER A 222 -18.30 16.17 -12.28
N SER A 223 -18.37 14.86 -11.98
CA SER A 223 -17.26 13.92 -12.29
C SER A 223 -17.66 12.58 -12.91
N ILE A 224 -18.77 12.52 -13.67
CA ILE A 224 -18.91 11.57 -14.77
C ILE A 224 -18.38 12.23 -16.04
N GLU A 225 -17.10 12.62 -16.07
CA GLU A 225 -16.46 12.84 -17.36
C GLU A 225 -16.10 11.46 -17.92
N GLY A 226 -17.06 10.82 -18.60
CA GLY A 226 -16.82 9.56 -19.31
C GLY A 226 -18.09 8.78 -19.65
N ASN A 227 -18.25 8.42 -20.92
CA ASN A 227 -19.42 7.71 -21.44
C ASN A 227 -19.44 6.20 -21.07
N LEU A 228 -18.35 5.67 -20.47
CA LEU A 228 -18.27 4.28 -20.05
C LEU A 228 -18.60 4.09 -18.56
N THR A 229 -19.28 2.98 -18.27
CA THR A 229 -19.49 2.41 -16.93
C THR A 229 -18.97 0.96 -16.91
N THR A 230 -18.63 0.42 -15.74
CA THR A 230 -18.16 -0.98 -15.59
C THR A 230 -19.18 -1.96 -16.17
N GLN A 231 -20.47 -1.78 -15.88
CA GLN A 231 -21.55 -2.59 -16.43
C GLN A 231 -21.55 -2.57 -17.97
N LYS A 232 -21.49 -1.38 -18.59
CA LYS A 232 -21.45 -1.23 -20.05
C LYS A 232 -20.24 -1.93 -20.66
N ILE A 233 -19.10 -1.93 -19.97
CA ILE A 233 -17.87 -2.61 -20.40
C ILE A 233 -18.02 -4.13 -20.34
N GLU A 234 -18.65 -4.66 -19.30
CA GLU A 234 -18.90 -6.09 -19.14
C GLU A 234 -19.87 -6.60 -20.21
N GLU A 235 -20.96 -5.88 -20.45
CA GLU A 235 -21.98 -6.16 -21.46
C GLU A 235 -21.47 -6.04 -22.91
N THR A 236 -20.32 -5.40 -23.10
CA THR A 236 -19.72 -5.19 -24.42
C THR A 236 -19.25 -6.52 -25.05
N LYS A 237 -19.83 -6.86 -26.21
CA LYS A 237 -19.55 -8.10 -26.97
C LYS A 237 -18.52 -7.90 -28.08
N PRO A 238 -17.67 -8.89 -28.39
CA PRO A 238 -16.80 -8.84 -29.57
C PRO A 238 -17.61 -8.73 -30.87
N LYS A 239 -17.02 -8.10 -31.89
CA LYS A 239 -17.57 -7.99 -33.25
C LYS A 239 -16.56 -8.59 -34.25
N GLN A 240 -17.00 -8.81 -35.50
CA GLN A 240 -16.14 -9.34 -36.57
C GLN A 240 -14.90 -8.47 -36.85
N LYS A 241 -14.99 -7.17 -36.60
CA LYS A 241 -13.87 -6.22 -36.71
C LYS A 241 -13.63 -5.51 -35.38
N LEU A 242 -12.37 -5.16 -35.14
CA LEU A 242 -11.96 -4.31 -34.03
C LEU A 242 -12.76 -3.00 -34.03
N TYR A 243 -13.29 -2.63 -32.87
CA TYR A 243 -13.98 -1.37 -32.68
C TYR A 243 -13.58 -0.73 -31.35
N ARG A 244 -13.88 0.57 -31.20
CA ARG A 244 -13.53 1.33 -30.01
C ARG A 244 -14.77 2.01 -29.43
N ILE A 245 -14.91 1.95 -28.11
CA ILE A 245 -15.93 2.69 -27.37
C ILE A 245 -15.23 3.85 -26.68
N THR A 246 -15.60 5.08 -27.04
CA THR A 246 -15.00 6.29 -26.47
C THR A 246 -15.51 6.48 -25.04
N ASP A 247 -14.61 6.88 -24.14
CA ASP A 247 -14.93 7.38 -22.82
C ASP A 247 -14.87 8.92 -22.83
N SER A 248 -13.96 9.54 -22.09
CA SER A 248 -13.70 10.99 -22.09
C SER A 248 -12.22 11.31 -22.26
N ASN A 249 -11.93 12.55 -22.66
CA ASN A 249 -10.57 13.10 -22.68
C ASN A 249 -9.57 12.23 -23.45
N GLY A 250 -10.00 11.63 -24.57
CA GLY A 250 -9.17 10.78 -25.43
C GLY A 250 -9.07 9.32 -24.99
N LEU A 251 -9.60 8.94 -23.82
CA LEU A 251 -9.68 7.54 -23.39
C LEU A 251 -10.73 6.77 -24.20
N CYS A 252 -10.41 5.52 -24.53
CA CYS A 252 -11.34 4.60 -25.16
C CYS A 252 -11.01 3.14 -24.81
N LEU A 253 -12.03 2.29 -24.87
CA LEU A 253 -11.91 0.85 -24.79
C LEU A 253 -11.86 0.26 -26.21
N GLU A 254 -10.76 -0.40 -26.55
CA GLU A 254 -10.58 -1.13 -27.80
C GLU A 254 -10.99 -2.59 -27.61
N VAL A 255 -11.98 -3.04 -28.37
CA VAL A 255 -12.53 -4.40 -28.30
C VAL A 255 -12.09 -5.15 -29.55
N ARG A 256 -11.35 -6.24 -29.35
CA ARG A 256 -10.88 -7.11 -30.44
C ARG A 256 -11.92 -8.17 -30.80
N PRO A 257 -11.90 -8.72 -32.03
CA PRO A 257 -12.73 -9.88 -32.39
C PRO A 257 -12.51 -11.10 -31.49
N THR A 258 -11.31 -11.22 -30.90
CA THR A 258 -10.95 -12.25 -29.91
C THR A 258 -11.65 -12.09 -28.56
N GLY A 259 -12.39 -11.00 -28.31
CA GLY A 259 -12.99 -10.68 -27.02
C GLY A 259 -12.08 -9.88 -26.09
N SER A 260 -10.80 -9.70 -26.42
CA SER A 260 -9.87 -8.92 -25.60
C SER A 260 -10.26 -7.43 -25.57
N LYS A 261 -10.27 -6.85 -24.37
CA LYS A 261 -10.64 -5.45 -24.11
C LYS A 261 -9.42 -4.67 -23.63
N LEU A 262 -8.99 -3.66 -24.39
CA LEU A 262 -7.75 -2.92 -24.17
C LEU A 262 -8.03 -1.43 -23.97
N TRP A 263 -7.48 -0.83 -22.92
CA TRP A 263 -7.54 0.60 -22.71
C TRP A 263 -6.56 1.34 -23.63
N ARG A 264 -7.05 2.37 -24.32
CA ARG A 264 -6.29 3.19 -25.25
C ARG A 264 -6.49 4.67 -24.93
N PHE A 265 -5.42 5.43 -24.88
CA PHE A 265 -5.45 6.88 -24.78
C PHE A 265 -4.97 7.50 -26.09
N ARG A 266 -5.86 8.26 -26.72
CA ARG A 266 -5.59 9.07 -27.92
C ARG A 266 -5.16 10.46 -27.52
N TYR A 267 -4.06 10.94 -28.08
CA TYR A 267 -3.53 12.27 -27.80
C TYR A 267 -2.89 12.87 -29.06
N ARG A 268 -2.57 14.16 -29.00
CA ARG A 268 -1.75 14.86 -30.01
C ARG A 268 -0.45 15.31 -29.35
N PHE A 269 0.65 15.19 -30.07
CA PHE A 269 1.95 15.72 -29.65
C PHE A 269 2.69 16.24 -30.87
N ASN A 270 3.18 17.47 -30.83
CA ASN A 270 3.79 18.18 -31.96
C ASN A 270 2.94 18.10 -33.24
N GLY A 271 1.63 18.36 -33.10
CA GLY A 271 0.65 18.33 -34.21
C GLY A 271 0.29 16.93 -34.73
N LYS A 272 0.95 15.85 -34.28
CA LYS A 272 0.69 14.48 -34.75
C LYS A 272 -0.22 13.73 -33.80
N GLU A 273 -1.23 13.05 -34.34
CA GLU A 273 -2.06 12.13 -33.57
C GLU A 273 -1.25 10.89 -33.16
N LYS A 274 -1.37 10.52 -31.89
CA LYS A 274 -0.73 9.34 -31.29
C LYS A 274 -1.70 8.59 -30.40
N MET A 275 -1.39 7.32 -30.16
CA MET A 275 -2.18 6.46 -29.29
C MET A 275 -1.26 5.59 -28.43
N ILE A 276 -1.56 5.52 -27.13
CA ILE A 276 -0.84 4.68 -26.18
C ILE A 276 -1.82 3.70 -25.49
N GLY A 277 -1.35 2.48 -25.20
CA GLY A 277 -2.15 1.50 -24.45
C GLY A 277 -2.02 1.70 -22.94
N LEU A 278 -3.11 1.60 -22.18
CA LEU A 278 -3.09 1.80 -20.72
C LEU A 278 -3.26 0.51 -19.91
N GLY A 279 -3.47 -0.62 -20.59
CA GLY A 279 -3.65 -1.94 -19.99
C GLY A 279 -4.80 -2.70 -20.64
N SER A 280 -5.10 -3.88 -20.11
CA SER A 280 -6.24 -4.71 -20.52
C SER A 280 -7.27 -4.76 -19.41
N PHE A 281 -8.55 -4.73 -19.74
CA PHE A 281 -9.63 -5.06 -18.79
C PHE A 281 -9.73 -6.59 -18.64
N PRO A 282 -9.96 -7.15 -17.42
CA PRO A 282 -10.19 -6.46 -16.15
C PRO A 282 -8.93 -6.09 -15.36
N ALA A 283 -7.73 -6.51 -15.79
CA ALA A 283 -6.47 -6.25 -15.08
C ALA A 283 -6.15 -4.76 -14.85
N THR A 284 -6.72 -3.86 -15.65
CA THR A 284 -6.78 -2.42 -15.41
C THR A 284 -8.25 -2.02 -15.41
N SER A 285 -8.74 -1.49 -14.29
CA SER A 285 -10.12 -1.03 -14.16
C SER A 285 -10.39 0.23 -15.00
N LEU A 286 -11.66 0.58 -15.23
CA LEU A 286 -12.03 1.83 -15.91
C LEU A 286 -11.44 3.05 -15.19
N ASN A 287 -11.49 3.05 -13.86
CA ASN A 287 -10.94 4.15 -13.07
C ASN A 287 -9.41 4.21 -13.16
N ASP A 288 -8.71 3.08 -13.11
CA ASP A 288 -7.26 3.06 -13.31
C ASP A 288 -6.87 3.52 -14.72
N ALA A 289 -7.69 3.21 -15.73
CA ALA A 289 -7.49 3.71 -17.08
C ALA A 289 -7.68 5.23 -17.17
N ARG A 290 -8.66 5.81 -16.44
CA ARG A 290 -8.84 7.27 -16.32
C ARG A 290 -7.67 7.93 -15.59
N ASN A 291 -7.19 7.34 -14.48
CA ASN A 291 -6.02 7.84 -13.76
C ASN A 291 -4.76 7.84 -14.63
N LYS A 292 -4.47 6.73 -15.32
CA LYS A 292 -3.33 6.64 -16.26
C LYS A 292 -3.44 7.61 -17.42
N ARG A 293 -4.66 7.88 -17.92
CA ARG A 293 -4.91 8.93 -18.91
C ARG A 293 -4.50 10.29 -18.34
N ASP A 294 -4.93 10.61 -17.12
CA ASP A 294 -4.66 11.91 -16.51
C ASP A 294 -3.17 12.12 -16.20
N GLU A 295 -2.46 11.08 -15.78
CA GLU A 295 -1.00 11.09 -15.66
C GLU A 295 -0.31 11.39 -17.01
N HIS A 296 -0.77 10.78 -18.10
CA HIS A 296 -0.24 11.06 -19.42
C HIS A 296 -0.60 12.46 -19.93
N ARG A 297 -1.79 12.99 -19.60
CA ARG A 297 -2.17 14.37 -19.90
C ARG A 297 -1.27 15.39 -19.19
N LYS A 298 -1.01 15.20 -17.90
CA LYS A 298 -0.04 16.02 -17.14
C LYS A 298 1.38 15.95 -17.72
N THR A 299 1.74 14.82 -18.33
CA THR A 299 3.04 14.67 -19.01
C THR A 299 3.09 15.48 -20.31
N LEU A 300 1.98 15.48 -21.07
CA LEU A 300 1.84 16.27 -22.28
C LEU A 300 1.83 17.78 -22.02
N GLU A 301 1.27 18.23 -20.90
CA GLU A 301 1.33 19.63 -20.45
C GLU A 301 2.76 20.11 -20.22
N LYS A 302 3.69 19.19 -19.92
CA LYS A 302 5.12 19.45 -19.78
C LYS A 302 5.90 19.29 -21.10
N GLU A 303 5.19 19.19 -22.23
CA GLU A 303 5.75 18.94 -23.56
C GLU A 303 6.61 17.66 -23.66
N ILE A 304 6.31 16.65 -22.84
CA ILE A 304 6.98 15.35 -22.88
C ILE A 304 6.09 14.33 -23.60
N ASP A 305 6.64 13.61 -24.59
CA ASP A 305 5.92 12.54 -25.30
C ASP A 305 5.85 11.24 -24.49
N PRO A 306 4.66 10.79 -24.04
CA PRO A 306 4.51 9.56 -23.27
C PRO A 306 4.98 8.28 -23.99
N SER A 307 4.96 8.28 -25.33
CA SER A 307 5.39 7.13 -26.11
C SER A 307 6.92 6.92 -26.01
N ARG A 308 7.68 8.02 -25.93
CA ARG A 308 9.14 7.99 -25.82
C ARG A 308 9.58 7.49 -24.45
N GLN A 309 8.97 8.00 -23.37
CA GLN A 309 9.24 7.51 -22.01
C GLN A 309 8.98 6.00 -21.87
N ARG A 310 7.90 5.50 -22.47
CA ARG A 310 7.62 4.05 -22.47
C ARG A 310 8.64 3.26 -23.28
N GLN A 311 9.12 3.81 -24.39
CA GLN A 311 10.14 3.15 -25.21
C GLN A 311 11.46 3.05 -24.44
N GLU A 312 11.88 4.12 -23.78
CA GLU A 312 13.08 4.18 -22.94
C GLU A 312 12.99 3.24 -21.73
N GLN A 313 11.82 3.16 -21.07
CA GLN A 313 11.57 2.17 -20.01
C GLN A 313 11.62 0.73 -20.53
N ARG A 314 11.12 0.48 -21.76
CA ARG A 314 11.16 -0.86 -22.35
C ARG A 314 12.56 -1.26 -22.78
N SER A 315 13.37 -0.33 -23.29
CA SER A 315 14.77 -0.61 -23.63
C SER A 315 15.58 -0.89 -22.37
N SER A 316 15.42 -0.08 -21.32
CA SER A 316 16.14 -0.30 -20.06
C SER A 316 15.78 -1.63 -19.39
N ILE A 317 14.51 -2.05 -19.43
CA ILE A 317 14.10 -3.38 -18.94
C ILE A 317 14.73 -4.51 -19.77
N LYS A 318 14.78 -4.38 -21.10
CA LYS A 318 15.43 -5.38 -21.96
C LYS A 318 16.93 -5.48 -21.70
N GLU A 319 17.61 -4.34 -21.60
CA GLU A 319 19.04 -4.27 -21.27
C GLU A 319 19.32 -4.91 -19.91
N ALA A 320 18.49 -4.62 -18.89
CA ALA A 320 18.61 -5.25 -17.58
C ALA A 320 18.40 -6.77 -17.62
N GLN A 321 17.45 -7.26 -18.44
CA GLN A 321 17.22 -8.68 -18.67
C GLN A 321 18.40 -9.36 -19.37
N GLU A 322 18.99 -8.71 -20.38
CA GLU A 322 20.17 -9.22 -21.08
C GLU A 322 21.40 -9.27 -20.18
N GLN A 323 21.64 -8.23 -19.37
CA GLN A 323 22.70 -8.22 -18.38
C GLN A 323 22.52 -9.34 -17.34
N SER A 324 21.29 -9.52 -16.83
CA SER A 324 20.98 -10.61 -15.90
C SER A 324 21.25 -11.99 -16.51
N HIS A 325 20.90 -12.19 -17.78
CA HIS A 325 21.17 -13.44 -18.49
C HIS A 325 22.68 -13.68 -18.70
N LEU A 326 23.46 -12.63 -19.00
CA LEU A 326 24.91 -12.73 -19.14
C LEU A 326 25.60 -13.11 -17.83
N VAL A 327 25.19 -12.50 -16.71
CA VAL A 327 25.69 -12.85 -15.36
C VAL A 327 25.40 -14.32 -15.07
N GLY A 328 24.20 -14.82 -15.37
CA GLY A 328 23.86 -16.23 -15.20
C GLY A 328 24.75 -17.19 -16.00
N LYS A 329 25.15 -16.81 -17.22
CA LYS A 329 26.11 -17.58 -18.04
C LYS A 329 27.52 -17.60 -17.42
N ILE A 330 28.01 -16.45 -16.94
CA ILE A 330 29.32 -16.34 -16.28
C ILE A 330 29.35 -17.24 -15.03
N ASP A 331 28.31 -17.20 -14.20
CA ASP A 331 28.20 -18.04 -13.01
C ASP A 331 28.18 -19.55 -13.33
N SER A 332 27.57 -19.93 -14.47
CA SER A 332 27.62 -21.30 -14.96
C SER A 332 29.05 -21.71 -15.35
N LEU A 333 29.76 -20.85 -16.08
CA LEU A 333 31.14 -21.09 -16.52
C LEU A 333 32.11 -21.21 -15.34
N ILE A 334 31.98 -20.33 -14.34
CA ILE A 334 32.78 -20.37 -13.11
C ILE A 334 32.55 -21.69 -12.37
N ARG A 335 31.30 -22.18 -12.30
CA ARG A 335 30.99 -23.49 -11.70
C ARG A 335 31.63 -24.64 -12.46
N GLN A 336 31.63 -24.61 -13.79
CA GLN A 336 32.29 -25.63 -14.62
C GLN A 336 33.82 -25.63 -14.41
N LEU A 337 34.46 -24.45 -14.41
CA LEU A 337 35.89 -24.32 -14.17
C LEU A 337 36.31 -24.78 -12.76
N ARG A 338 35.48 -24.53 -11.75
CA ARG A 338 35.71 -25.05 -10.39
C ARG A 338 35.61 -26.58 -10.33
N LYS A 339 34.68 -27.19 -11.06
CA LYS A 339 34.55 -28.65 -11.15
C LYS A 339 35.74 -29.29 -11.87
N SER A 340 36.18 -28.74 -13.00
CA SER A 340 37.33 -29.26 -13.74
C SER A 340 38.63 -29.14 -12.94
N LYS A 341 38.85 -28.00 -12.26
CA LYS A 341 40.02 -27.81 -11.39
C LYS A 341 40.05 -28.83 -10.24
N LYS A 342 38.89 -29.11 -9.60
CA LYS A 342 38.80 -30.14 -8.57
C LYS A 342 39.14 -31.54 -9.09
N ALA A 343 38.67 -31.88 -10.29
CA ALA A 343 38.95 -33.18 -10.91
C ALA A 343 40.45 -33.35 -11.23
N LEU A 344 41.12 -32.29 -11.69
CA LEU A 344 42.57 -32.28 -11.94
C LEU A 344 43.41 -32.46 -10.67
N THR A 345 42.97 -31.88 -9.54
CA THR A 345 43.67 -32.00 -8.25
C THR A 345 43.44 -33.32 -7.52
N SER A 346 42.47 -34.13 -7.95
CA SER A 346 42.17 -35.44 -7.34
C SER A 346 42.86 -36.63 -8.03
N THR A 347 43.59 -36.39 -9.12
CA THR A 347 44.30 -37.40 -9.91
C THR A 347 45.83 -37.33 -9.79
N SER A 348 46.33 -36.51 -8.87
CA SER A 348 47.74 -36.32 -8.50
C SER A 348 47.86 -36.55 -7.00
#